data_AF-A0A1M7HR21-F1
#
_entry.id   AF-A0A1M7HR21-F1
#
_cell.length_a   1.000
_cell.length_b   1.000
_cell.length_c   1.000
_cell.angle_alpha   90.00
_cell.angle_beta   90.00
_cell.angle_gamma   90.00
#
_symmetry.space_group_name_H-M   'P 1'
#
loop_
_entity.id
_entity.type
_entity.pdbx_description
1 polymer ?
#
loop_
_entity_poly.entity_id
_entity_poly.type
_entity_poly.pdbx_seq_one_letter_code
_entity_poly.pdbx_strand_id
1 'polypeptide(L)'
;MENVSNKELLSLLTKAQKTISKQDKELSKERGKIAELEEKTVELQRQVELLRRMQFGQKRERFEDPNQMTLPLDISAEVALEQEEIIKEEITYSRAKKKHPGRAKLPDHLPVEEIEIYPEGDLSDQVCIGKETTDVLDYVPGYFKIKRYIRYKYATKDKDNTKISIGDLPERIIDKGIPSEGLLATILVDKYVDHLPLYRQKQRFSREDIDIASSTIEGWAAQSMDALKPLYEKLVMDIKNEGYLQVDETTIKVLDDKKKDKTHLGYYWVYHAPISKLVMFNYSPTRASSAALPILQNFKGYLQTDGYAGYKAYGKKSDITPLGCW
;
A
#
# COMPACT_ATOMS: atom_id res chain seq x y z
N MET A 1 41.90 40.61 92.19
CA MET A 1 42.23 39.31 92.79
C MET A 1 41.16 38.37 92.28
N GLU A 2 41.44 37.43 91.38
CA GLU A 2 42.45 36.39 91.52
C GLU A 2 43.35 36.31 90.27
N ASN A 3 44.67 36.29 90.48
CA ASN A 3 45.64 35.95 89.46
C ASN A 3 45.43 34.48 89.10
N VAL A 4 44.55 34.22 88.12
CA VAL A 4 44.41 32.90 87.50
C VAL A 4 45.79 32.50 87.02
N SER A 5 46.31 31.39 87.53
CA SER A 5 47.66 30.94 87.22
C SER A 5 47.78 30.72 85.71
N ASN A 6 48.92 31.09 85.11
CA ASN A 6 49.17 30.82 83.68
C ASN A 6 48.88 29.36 83.28
N LYS A 7 48.98 28.41 84.22
CA LYS A 7 48.60 27.00 84.04
C LYS A 7 47.09 26.78 83.86
N GLU A 8 46.24 27.50 84.58
CA GLU A 8 44.78 27.38 84.48
C GLU A 8 44.27 27.98 83.17
N LEU A 9 44.82 29.11 82.73
CA LEU A 9 44.55 29.70 81.41
C LEU A 9 44.96 28.77 80.26
N LEU A 10 46.13 28.13 80.35
CA LEU A 10 46.57 27.12 79.37
C LEU A 10 45.65 25.89 79.37
N SER A 11 45.14 25.47 80.52
CA SER A 11 44.19 24.35 80.62
C SER A 11 42.81 24.67 80.00
N LEU A 12 42.36 25.93 80.11
CA LEU A 12 41.12 26.39 79.50
C LEU A 12 41.26 26.56 77.99
N LEU A 13 42.39 27.10 77.52
CA LEU A 13 42.73 27.19 76.10
C LEU A 13 42.78 25.81 75.43
N THR A 14 43.43 24.83 76.06
CA THR A 14 43.49 23.45 75.52
C THR A 14 42.14 22.76 75.51
N LYS A 15 41.27 23.01 76.51
CA LYS A 15 39.88 22.54 76.49
C LYS A 15 39.08 23.19 75.36
N ALA A 16 39.17 24.51 75.19
CA ALA A 16 38.52 25.23 74.11
C ALA A 16 38.98 24.75 72.73
N GLN A 17 40.29 24.55 72.54
CA GLN A 17 40.85 24.06 71.28
C GLN A 17 40.44 22.61 70.97
N LYS A 18 40.26 21.76 72.00
CA LYS A 18 39.66 20.42 71.84
C LYS A 18 38.18 20.49 71.45
N THR A 19 37.42 21.42 72.00
CA THR A 19 36.00 21.61 71.64
C THR A 19 35.86 22.12 70.21
N ILE A 20 36.66 23.12 69.81
CA ILE A 20 36.70 23.63 68.43
C ILE A 20 37.08 22.51 67.46
N SER A 21 38.11 21.72 67.77
CA SER A 21 38.50 20.58 66.93
C SER A 21 37.42 19.51 66.79
N LYS A 22 36.57 19.31 67.81
CA LYS A 22 35.41 18.41 67.72
C LYS A 22 34.32 19.00 66.83
N GLN A 23 34.00 20.27 67.01
CA GLN A 23 33.01 20.99 66.20
C GLN A 23 33.43 21.06 64.72
N ASP A 24 34.71 21.30 64.42
CA ASP A 24 35.23 21.30 63.05
C ASP A 24 35.11 19.93 62.37
N LYS A 25 35.30 18.84 63.14
CA LYS A 25 35.10 17.47 62.65
C LYS A 25 33.63 17.17 62.39
N GLU A 26 32.72 17.68 63.21
CA GLU A 26 31.27 17.53 63.00
C GLU A 26 30.82 18.36 61.79
N LEU A 27 31.24 19.62 61.68
CA LEU A 27 30.97 20.48 60.53
C LEU A 27 31.52 19.91 59.22
N SER A 28 32.70 19.29 59.25
CA SER A 28 33.26 18.61 58.06
C SER A 28 32.40 17.41 57.63
N LYS A 29 31.88 16.62 58.58
CA LYS A 29 30.98 15.50 58.27
C LYS A 29 29.63 15.96 57.74
N GLU A 30 29.07 17.03 58.32
CA GLU A 30 27.82 17.61 57.85
C GLU A 30 27.95 18.21 56.46
N ARG A 31 29.04 18.93 56.17
CA ARG A 31 29.33 19.43 54.82
C ARG A 31 29.46 18.32 53.79
N GLY A 32 30.09 17.20 54.15
CA GLY A 32 30.16 16.02 53.28
C GLY A 32 28.78 15.45 52.95
N LYS A 33 27.89 15.35 53.96
CA LYS A 33 26.51 14.89 53.75
C LYS A 33 25.68 15.86 52.91
N ILE A 34 25.86 17.17 53.09
CA ILE A 34 25.18 18.19 52.30
C ILE A 34 25.59 18.09 50.83
N ALA A 35 26.89 17.95 50.55
CA ALA A 35 27.38 17.78 49.18
C ALA A 35 26.80 16.52 48.50
N GLU A 36 26.75 15.39 49.23
CA GLU A 36 26.16 14.15 48.70
C GLU A 36 24.65 14.27 48.45
N LEU A 37 23.93 15.02 49.31
CA LEU A 37 22.51 15.30 49.11
C LEU A 37 22.27 16.24 47.93
N GLU A 38 23.10 17.26 47.76
CA GLU A 38 23.03 18.19 46.62
C GLU A 38 23.24 17.44 45.29
N GLU A 39 24.24 16.57 45.21
CA GLU A 39 24.48 15.74 44.02
C GLU A 39 23.25 14.86 43.68
N LYS A 40 22.66 14.21 44.68
CA LYS A 40 21.43 13.42 44.51
C LYS A 40 20.25 14.27 44.06
N THR A 41 20.11 15.50 44.56
CA THR A 41 19.01 16.38 44.12
C THR A 41 19.14 16.78 42.66
N VAL A 42 20.36 17.06 42.18
CA VAL A 42 20.61 17.36 40.77
C VAL A 42 20.31 16.15 39.90
N GLU A 43 20.73 14.95 40.31
CA GLU A 43 20.46 13.72 39.57
C GLU A 43 18.95 13.45 39.47
N LEU A 44 18.23 13.55 40.59
CA LEU A 44 16.78 13.35 40.63
C LEU A 44 16.04 14.40 39.79
N GLN A 45 16.45 15.67 39.82
CA GLN A 45 15.88 16.71 38.97
C GLN A 45 16.07 16.38 37.49
N ARG A 46 17.27 15.91 37.10
CA ARG A 46 17.55 15.49 35.72
C ARG A 46 16.68 14.32 35.28
N GLN A 47 16.47 13.33 36.16
CA GLN A 47 15.59 12.19 35.88
C GLN A 47 14.14 12.64 35.70
N VAL A 48 13.65 13.55 36.55
CA VAL A 48 12.28 14.09 36.45
C VAL A 48 12.10 14.88 35.15
N GLU A 49 13.08 15.68 34.74
CA GLU A 49 13.03 16.41 33.47
C GLU A 49 13.00 15.48 32.26
N LEU A 50 13.81 14.43 32.27
CA LEU A 50 13.81 13.41 31.23
C LEU A 50 12.45 12.70 31.13
N LEU A 51 11.87 12.29 32.26
CA LEU A 51 10.56 11.65 32.31
C LEU A 51 9.45 12.59 31.84
N ARG A 52 9.50 13.88 32.23
CA ARG A 52 8.57 14.90 31.71
C ARG A 52 8.70 15.05 30.21
N ARG A 53 9.91 15.03 29.66
CA ARG A 53 10.13 15.08 28.20
C ARG A 53 9.62 13.82 27.50
N MET A 54 9.73 12.63 28.11
CA MET A 54 9.17 11.40 27.54
C MET A 54 7.64 11.38 27.58
N GLN A 55 7.04 11.89 28.65
CA GLN A 55 5.58 11.84 28.85
C GLN A 55 4.83 12.98 28.17
N PHE A 56 5.39 14.19 28.21
CA PHE A 56 4.76 15.41 27.70
C PHE A 56 5.51 16.04 26.52
N GLY A 57 6.68 15.51 26.14
CA GLY A 57 7.39 15.97 24.95
C GLY A 57 6.74 15.50 23.66
N GLN A 58 6.94 16.27 22.60
CA GLN A 58 6.36 15.98 21.30
C GLN A 58 6.99 14.71 20.71
N LYS A 59 6.15 13.75 20.29
CA LYS A 59 6.57 12.48 19.64
C LYS A 59 6.92 12.63 18.15
N ARG A 60 7.00 13.86 17.63
CA ARG A 60 7.23 14.16 16.21
C ARG A 60 8.60 14.83 16.07
N GLU A 61 9.40 14.40 15.10
CA GLU A 61 10.72 14.97 14.78
C GLU A 61 10.65 16.31 14.02
N ARG A 62 9.64 17.15 14.27
CA ARG A 62 9.63 18.51 13.75
C ARG A 62 10.32 19.41 14.77
N PHE A 63 11.55 19.80 14.46
CA PHE A 63 12.25 20.84 15.20
C PHE A 63 11.83 22.18 14.59
N GLU A 64 10.95 22.90 15.28
CA GLU A 64 10.61 24.28 14.92
C GLU A 64 11.54 25.20 15.70
N ASP A 65 12.65 25.60 15.08
CA ASP A 65 13.55 26.62 15.62
C ASP A 65 12.91 28.00 15.39
N PRO A 66 12.62 28.80 16.43
CA PRO A 66 12.02 30.13 16.29
C PRO A 66 12.84 31.11 15.42
N ASN A 67 14.14 30.84 15.24
CA ASN A 67 15.05 31.67 14.46
C ASN A 67 15.34 31.14 13.04
N GLN A 68 14.76 30.01 12.64
CA GLN A 68 14.97 29.48 11.31
C GLN A 68 14.09 30.23 10.29
N MET A 69 14.72 30.90 9.32
CA MET A 69 14.02 31.56 8.21
C MET A 69 13.08 30.55 7.53
N THR A 70 11.79 30.89 7.48
CA THR A 70 10.78 30.15 6.75
C THR A 70 11.07 30.19 5.25
N LEU A 71 11.24 29.02 4.64
CA LEU A 71 11.29 28.88 3.18
C LEU A 71 9.88 29.15 2.60
N PRO A 72 9.74 29.87 1.47
CA PRO A 72 8.45 30.23 0.89
C PRO A 72 7.88 29.06 0.09
N LEU A 73 7.63 27.93 0.76
CA LEU A 73 7.05 26.73 0.17
C LEU A 73 5.72 26.32 0.83
N ASP A 74 5.28 27.03 1.88
CA ASP A 74 3.96 26.85 2.45
C ASP A 74 2.95 27.76 1.75
N ILE A 75 2.08 27.13 0.97
CA ILE A 75 0.82 27.71 0.51
C ILE A 75 0.04 28.03 1.79
N SER A 76 -0.33 29.30 1.98
CA SER A 76 -1.00 29.75 3.21
C SER A 76 -2.24 28.90 3.50
N ALA A 77 -2.39 28.51 4.77
CA ALA A 77 -3.53 27.74 5.26
C ALA A 77 -4.90 28.41 5.00
N GLU A 78 -4.90 29.71 4.67
CA GLU A 78 -6.08 30.46 4.25
C GLU A 78 -6.68 29.93 2.94
N VAL A 79 -5.87 29.45 1.98
CA VAL A 79 -6.37 28.86 0.72
C VAL A 79 -7.05 27.50 0.95
N ALA A 80 -6.69 26.80 2.03
CA ALA A 80 -7.32 25.54 2.42
C ALA A 80 -8.67 25.75 3.12
N LEU A 81 -8.82 26.84 3.89
CA LEU A 81 -10.06 27.17 4.61
C LEU A 81 -11.14 27.74 3.68
N GLU A 82 -10.77 28.51 2.66
CA GLU A 82 -11.74 29.02 1.67
C GLU A 82 -12.37 27.90 0.80
N GLN A 83 -11.76 26.70 0.76
CA GLN A 83 -12.35 25.54 0.06
C GLN A 83 -13.41 24.80 0.89
N GLU A 84 -13.49 25.05 2.20
CA GLU A 84 -14.40 24.31 3.10
C GLU A 84 -15.80 24.94 3.21
N GLU A 85 -15.99 26.21 2.84
CA GLU A 85 -17.30 26.89 2.86
C GLU A 85 -18.07 26.82 1.53
N ILE A 86 -17.82 25.81 0.69
CA ILE A 86 -18.75 25.48 -0.39
C ILE A 86 -19.89 24.65 0.21
N ILE A 87 -20.92 25.36 0.67
CA ILE A 87 -22.21 24.80 1.08
C ILE A 87 -22.69 23.85 -0.04
N LYS A 88 -22.72 22.55 0.27
CA LYS A 88 -23.23 21.52 -0.63
C LYS A 88 -24.76 21.58 -0.63
N GLU A 89 -25.31 22.30 -1.59
CA GLU A 89 -26.69 22.08 -2.02
C GLU A 89 -26.69 20.84 -2.94
N GLU A 90 -27.41 19.78 -2.55
CA GLU A 90 -27.71 18.67 -3.45
C GLU A 90 -28.69 19.13 -4.52
N ILE A 91 -28.16 19.70 -5.60
CA ILE A 91 -28.91 20.00 -6.81
C ILE A 91 -28.97 18.71 -7.63
N THR A 92 -30.10 18.00 -7.56
CA THR A 92 -30.40 16.87 -8.43
C THR A 92 -30.73 17.40 -9.83
N TYR A 93 -29.73 17.53 -10.71
CA TYR A 93 -29.97 17.83 -12.11
C TYR A 93 -29.85 16.56 -12.97
N SER A 94 -30.87 16.31 -13.78
CA SER A 94 -30.83 15.27 -14.83
C SER A 94 -29.92 15.76 -15.96
N ARG A 95 -28.70 15.23 -16.01
CA ARG A 95 -27.75 15.57 -17.07
C ARG A 95 -28.12 14.80 -18.34
N ALA A 96 -28.54 15.52 -19.39
CA ALA A 96 -28.59 14.94 -20.72
C ALA A 96 -27.20 14.39 -21.07
N LYS A 97 -27.11 13.11 -21.48
CA LYS A 97 -25.85 12.49 -21.89
C LYS A 97 -25.25 13.32 -23.02
N LYS A 98 -24.19 14.09 -22.72
CA LYS A 98 -23.38 14.72 -23.76
C LYS A 98 -22.89 13.60 -24.68
N LYS A 99 -23.04 13.77 -26.00
CA LYS A 99 -22.37 12.89 -26.97
C LYS A 99 -20.88 12.97 -26.65
N HIS A 100 -20.33 11.86 -26.14
CA HIS A 100 -18.90 11.79 -25.86
C HIS A 100 -18.16 12.11 -27.18
N PRO A 101 -17.14 12.99 -27.17
CA PRO A 101 -16.19 12.99 -28.27
C PRO A 101 -15.71 11.54 -28.41
N GLY A 102 -15.67 11.03 -29.62
CA GLY A 102 -15.27 9.64 -29.87
C GLY A 102 -13.90 9.34 -29.25
N ARG A 103 -13.46 8.09 -29.43
CA ARG A 103 -12.17 7.60 -28.95
C ARG A 103 -11.04 8.61 -29.24
N ALA A 104 -10.23 8.93 -28.22
CA ALA A 104 -9.04 9.75 -28.40
C ALA A 104 -8.15 9.11 -29.46
N LYS A 105 -7.70 9.91 -30.44
CA LYS A 105 -6.83 9.43 -31.50
C LYS A 105 -5.49 9.06 -30.89
N LEU A 106 -4.95 7.92 -31.31
CA LEU A 106 -3.60 7.52 -30.94
C LEU A 106 -2.60 8.43 -31.68
N PRO A 107 -1.42 8.72 -31.10
CA PRO A 107 -0.42 9.56 -31.74
C PRO A 107 0.12 8.97 -33.04
N ASP A 108 0.28 9.80 -34.08
CA ASP A 108 0.73 9.37 -35.41
C ASP A 108 2.23 9.00 -35.47
N HIS A 109 3.02 9.40 -34.46
CA HIS A 109 4.46 9.13 -34.41
C HIS A 109 4.81 7.69 -33.97
N LEU A 110 3.83 6.94 -33.46
CA LEU A 110 4.05 5.59 -32.97
C LEU A 110 4.21 4.60 -34.15
N PRO A 111 5.14 3.63 -34.06
CA PRO A 111 5.29 2.59 -35.07
C PRO A 111 4.00 1.78 -35.23
N VAL A 112 3.57 1.57 -36.47
CA VAL A 112 2.36 0.82 -36.81
C VAL A 112 2.74 -0.57 -37.33
N GLU A 113 2.19 -1.61 -36.69
CA GLU A 113 2.28 -3.00 -37.13
C GLU A 113 0.93 -3.40 -37.73
N GLU A 114 0.90 -3.68 -39.02
CA GLU A 114 -0.31 -4.06 -39.74
C GLU A 114 -0.48 -5.58 -39.73
N ILE A 115 -1.64 -6.04 -39.27
CA ILE A 115 -2.03 -7.45 -39.21
C ILE A 115 -3.21 -7.63 -40.14
N GLU A 116 -2.97 -8.29 -41.28
CA GLU A 116 -3.97 -8.55 -42.29
C GLU A 116 -4.76 -9.82 -41.96
N ILE A 117 -6.09 -9.68 -41.87
CA ILE A 117 -6.99 -10.79 -41.56
C ILE A 117 -7.92 -11.01 -42.76
N TYR A 118 -7.84 -12.22 -43.31
CA TYR A 118 -8.67 -12.68 -44.42
C TYR A 118 -9.79 -13.60 -43.90
N PRO A 119 -10.94 -13.68 -44.60
CA PRO A 119 -11.97 -14.66 -44.27
C PRO A 119 -11.48 -16.10 -44.49
N GLU A 120 -11.96 -17.04 -43.67
CA GLU A 120 -11.71 -18.46 -43.88
C GLU A 120 -12.50 -18.99 -45.09
N GLY A 121 -11.82 -19.65 -46.04
CA GLY A 121 -12.45 -20.29 -47.21
C GLY A 121 -11.69 -20.10 -48.52
N ASP A 122 -12.22 -20.66 -49.62
CA ASP A 122 -11.70 -20.41 -50.97
C ASP A 122 -12.15 -19.03 -51.46
N LEU A 123 -11.18 -18.12 -51.58
CA LEU A 123 -11.37 -16.71 -51.92
C LEU A 123 -11.28 -16.47 -53.44
N SER A 124 -11.04 -17.51 -54.24
CA SER A 124 -10.74 -17.40 -55.69
C SER A 124 -11.87 -16.74 -56.50
N ASP A 125 -13.12 -16.96 -56.12
CA ASP A 125 -14.31 -16.42 -56.82
C ASP A 125 -14.89 -15.16 -56.16
N GLN A 126 -14.28 -14.66 -55.09
CA GLN A 126 -14.80 -13.54 -54.30
C GLN A 126 -14.09 -12.22 -54.62
N VAL A 127 -14.81 -11.10 -54.54
CA VAL A 127 -14.26 -9.75 -54.73
C VAL A 127 -14.13 -9.05 -53.38
N CYS A 128 -12.98 -8.42 -53.13
CA CYS A 128 -12.78 -7.58 -51.96
C CYS A 128 -13.62 -6.29 -52.10
N ILE A 129 -14.63 -6.13 -51.24
CA ILE A 129 -15.54 -4.97 -51.21
C ILE A 129 -14.96 -3.82 -50.40
N GLY A 130 -14.20 -4.11 -49.33
CA GLY A 130 -13.70 -3.08 -48.45
C GLY A 130 -12.84 -3.61 -47.31
N LYS A 131 -12.23 -2.68 -46.59
CA LYS A 131 -11.35 -2.96 -45.44
C LYS A 131 -11.95 -2.33 -44.19
N GLU A 132 -11.88 -3.05 -43.06
CA GLU A 132 -12.24 -2.53 -41.75
C GLU A 132 -11.00 -2.55 -40.86
N THR A 133 -10.59 -1.37 -40.40
CA THR A 133 -9.36 -1.17 -39.62
C THR A 133 -9.68 -0.98 -38.15
N THR A 134 -9.05 -1.77 -37.28
CA THR A 134 -9.11 -1.60 -35.82
C THR A 134 -7.72 -1.36 -35.29
N ASP A 135 -7.49 -0.17 -34.71
CA ASP A 135 -6.22 0.19 -34.11
C ASP A 135 -6.23 -0.12 -32.61
N VAL A 136 -5.13 -0.70 -32.12
CA VAL A 136 -4.94 -1.10 -30.72
C VAL A 136 -3.55 -0.65 -30.27
N LEU A 137 -3.43 -0.11 -29.06
CA LEU A 137 -2.15 0.32 -28.49
C LEU A 137 -1.48 -0.86 -27.77
N ASP A 138 -0.21 -1.11 -28.10
CA ASP A 138 0.63 -2.12 -27.48
C ASP A 138 1.89 -1.50 -26.90
N TYR A 139 2.45 -2.20 -25.93
CA TYR A 139 3.71 -1.86 -25.30
C TYR A 139 4.66 -3.04 -25.41
N VAL A 140 5.76 -2.79 -26.10
CA VAL A 140 6.94 -3.67 -26.07
C VAL A 140 7.91 -3.02 -25.08
N PRO A 141 8.60 -3.78 -24.21
CA PRO A 141 9.57 -3.20 -23.28
C PRO A 141 10.51 -2.21 -23.98
N GLY A 142 10.32 -0.92 -23.67
CA GLY A 142 11.09 0.19 -24.26
C GLY A 142 10.30 1.14 -25.18
N TYR A 143 9.21 0.73 -25.84
CA TYR A 143 8.46 1.63 -26.74
C TYR A 143 6.99 1.21 -26.96
N PHE A 144 6.15 2.19 -27.31
CA PHE A 144 4.75 1.96 -27.69
C PHE A 144 4.62 1.68 -29.18
N LYS A 145 3.69 0.81 -29.57
CA LYS A 145 3.36 0.55 -30.97
C LYS A 145 1.85 0.46 -31.16
N ILE A 146 1.39 0.73 -32.38
CA ILE A 146 -0.01 0.58 -32.77
C ILE A 146 -0.14 -0.71 -33.57
N LYS A 147 -0.90 -1.69 -33.06
CA LYS A 147 -1.32 -2.87 -33.81
C LYS A 147 -2.60 -2.51 -34.58
N ARG A 148 -2.50 -2.47 -35.91
CA ARG A 148 -3.62 -2.20 -36.82
C ARG A 148 -4.12 -3.51 -37.42
N TYR A 149 -5.28 -3.97 -36.98
CA TYR A 149 -5.96 -5.12 -37.56
C TYR A 149 -6.74 -4.67 -38.78
N ILE A 150 -6.36 -5.16 -39.96
CA ILE A 150 -7.01 -4.88 -41.24
C ILE A 150 -7.83 -6.09 -41.62
N ARG A 151 -9.15 -6.01 -41.48
CA ARG A 151 -10.06 -7.08 -41.87
C ARG A 151 -10.58 -6.83 -43.27
N TYR A 152 -10.35 -7.80 -44.15
CA TYR A 152 -10.82 -7.72 -45.53
C TYR A 152 -12.24 -8.28 -45.64
N LYS A 153 -13.14 -7.53 -46.27
CA LYS A 153 -14.52 -7.94 -46.56
C LYS A 153 -14.61 -8.43 -47.99
N TYR A 154 -15.01 -9.68 -48.17
CA TYR A 154 -15.21 -10.29 -49.48
C TYR A 154 -16.69 -10.57 -49.74
N ALA A 155 -17.13 -10.48 -50.99
CA ALA A 155 -18.41 -11.04 -51.41
C ALA A 155 -18.28 -11.92 -52.65
N THR A 156 -19.20 -12.87 -52.74
CA THR A 156 -19.44 -13.68 -53.93
C THR A 156 -19.95 -12.83 -55.09
N LYS A 157 -19.51 -13.14 -56.33
CA LYS A 157 -19.90 -12.44 -57.56
C LYS A 157 -21.35 -12.72 -58.01
N ASP A 158 -22.02 -13.69 -57.40
CA ASP A 158 -23.40 -14.06 -57.75
C ASP A 158 -24.40 -13.02 -57.23
N LYS A 159 -25.17 -12.46 -58.17
CA LYS A 159 -26.16 -11.39 -57.95
C LYS A 159 -27.39 -11.83 -57.14
N ASP A 160 -27.65 -13.14 -57.06
CA ASP A 160 -28.85 -13.68 -56.39
C ASP A 160 -28.57 -14.19 -54.96
N ASN A 161 -27.31 -14.36 -54.55
CA ASN A 161 -26.96 -14.84 -53.20
C ASN A 161 -25.63 -14.28 -52.70
N THR A 162 -25.60 -12.96 -52.49
CA THR A 162 -24.43 -12.24 -52.00
C THR A 162 -24.16 -12.57 -50.54
N LYS A 163 -23.18 -13.44 -50.28
CA LYS A 163 -22.67 -13.71 -48.93
C LYS A 163 -21.45 -12.84 -48.69
N ILE A 164 -21.49 -12.03 -47.63
CA ILE A 164 -20.35 -11.22 -47.19
C ILE A 164 -19.56 -12.04 -46.17
N SER A 165 -18.31 -12.34 -46.51
CA SER A 165 -17.37 -13.05 -45.64
C SER A 165 -16.37 -12.03 -45.08
N ILE A 166 -16.19 -12.04 -43.77
CA ILE A 166 -15.25 -11.15 -43.07
C ILE A 166 -14.44 -12.02 -42.12
N GLY A 167 -13.13 -11.81 -42.07
CA GLY A 167 -12.29 -12.46 -41.07
C GLY A 167 -12.65 -12.01 -39.64
N ASP A 168 -12.62 -12.93 -38.70
CA ASP A 168 -12.90 -12.64 -37.30
C ASP A 168 -11.73 -11.93 -36.64
N LEU A 169 -12.05 -10.98 -35.75
CA LEU A 169 -11.02 -10.30 -34.97
C LEU A 169 -10.51 -11.26 -33.89
N PRO A 170 -9.20 -11.30 -33.60
CA PRO A 170 -8.68 -12.05 -32.48
C PRO A 170 -9.41 -11.69 -31.18
N GLU A 171 -9.60 -12.69 -30.33
CA GLU A 171 -10.18 -12.49 -29.01
C GLU A 171 -9.26 -11.59 -28.18
N ARG A 172 -9.85 -10.63 -27.47
CA ARG A 172 -9.14 -9.64 -26.66
C ARG A 172 -9.69 -9.65 -25.26
N ILE A 173 -8.83 -9.33 -24.29
CA ILE A 173 -9.19 -9.24 -22.87
C ILE A 173 -10.30 -8.22 -22.63
N ILE A 174 -10.21 -7.07 -23.31
CA ILE A 174 -11.21 -5.99 -23.21
C ILE A 174 -11.86 -5.81 -24.59
N ASP A 175 -13.15 -6.18 -24.70
CA ASP A 175 -13.87 -6.00 -25.95
C ASP A 175 -13.94 -4.51 -26.33
N LYS A 176 -13.68 -4.22 -27.60
CA LYS A 176 -13.59 -2.86 -28.17
C LYS A 176 -12.60 -1.93 -27.43
N GLY A 177 -11.72 -2.51 -26.63
CA GLY A 177 -10.67 -1.79 -25.91
C GLY A 177 -9.63 -1.17 -26.84
N ILE A 178 -9.02 -0.09 -26.34
CA ILE A 178 -7.78 0.46 -26.89
C ILE A 178 -6.55 -0.41 -26.60
N PRO A 179 -6.39 -1.00 -25.40
CA PRO A 179 -5.15 -1.64 -25.04
C PRO A 179 -5.09 -3.06 -25.60
N SER A 180 -3.90 -3.48 -25.99
CA SER A 180 -3.58 -4.88 -26.27
C SER A 180 -3.02 -5.55 -25.03
N GLU A 181 -2.78 -6.85 -25.14
CA GLU A 181 -2.39 -7.74 -24.05
C GLU A 181 -1.05 -7.32 -23.43
N GLY A 182 -0.07 -6.88 -24.25
CA GLY A 182 1.24 -6.45 -23.79
C GLY A 182 1.19 -5.19 -22.94
N LEU A 183 0.37 -4.21 -23.34
CA LEU A 183 0.12 -3.01 -22.56
C LEU A 183 -0.58 -3.33 -21.23
N LEU A 184 -1.61 -4.19 -21.25
CA LEU A 184 -2.33 -4.60 -20.04
C LEU A 184 -1.41 -5.33 -19.05
N ALA A 185 -0.61 -6.27 -19.54
CA ALA A 185 0.37 -6.99 -18.73
C ALA A 185 1.36 -6.03 -18.08
N THR A 186 1.89 -5.06 -18.84
CA THR A 186 2.83 -4.05 -18.34
C THR A 186 2.20 -3.19 -17.26
N ILE A 187 0.96 -2.71 -17.46
CA ILE A 187 0.24 -1.89 -16.46
C ILE A 187 0.10 -2.64 -15.13
N LEU A 188 -0.23 -3.94 -15.20
CA LEU A 188 -0.37 -4.78 -14.00
C LEU A 188 0.98 -5.06 -13.33
N VAL A 189 2.02 -5.41 -14.09
CA VAL A 189 3.37 -5.65 -13.56
C VAL A 189 3.92 -4.38 -12.90
N ASP A 190 3.89 -3.25 -13.61
CA ASP A 190 4.33 -1.97 -13.08
C ASP A 190 3.59 -1.64 -11.78
N LYS A 191 2.27 -1.89 -11.70
CA LYS A 191 1.45 -1.57 -10.53
C LYS A 191 1.74 -2.46 -9.33
N TYR A 192 1.75 -3.78 -9.54
CA TYR A 192 1.70 -4.76 -8.46
C TYR A 192 3.07 -5.35 -8.12
N VAL A 193 3.98 -5.44 -9.09
CA VAL A 193 5.35 -5.95 -8.90
C VAL A 193 6.31 -4.80 -8.62
N ASP A 194 6.28 -3.75 -9.46
CA ASP A 194 7.22 -2.63 -9.34
C ASP A 194 6.70 -1.47 -8.47
N HIS A 195 5.52 -1.64 -7.87
CA HIS A 195 4.90 -0.65 -6.98
C HIS A 195 4.74 0.75 -7.61
N LEU A 196 4.56 0.84 -8.92
CA LEU A 196 4.35 2.07 -9.67
C LEU A 196 2.85 2.40 -9.75
N PRO A 197 2.34 3.40 -9.00
CA PRO A 197 0.92 3.70 -8.98
C PRO A 197 0.39 4.12 -10.35
N LEU A 198 -0.89 3.80 -10.63
CA LEU A 198 -1.53 4.06 -11.93
C LEU A 198 -1.46 5.53 -12.37
N TYR A 199 -1.58 6.48 -11.44
CA TYR A 199 -1.45 7.90 -11.77
C TYR A 199 -0.04 8.25 -12.28
N ARG A 200 1.00 7.58 -11.79
CA ARG A 200 2.38 7.79 -12.22
C ARG A 200 2.65 7.10 -13.56
N GLN A 201 2.04 5.94 -13.80
CA GLN A 201 2.03 5.31 -15.13
C GLN A 201 1.35 6.21 -16.16
N LYS A 202 0.20 6.79 -15.83
CA LYS A 202 -0.48 7.78 -16.68
C LYS A 202 0.45 8.94 -17.05
N GLN A 203 1.16 9.51 -16.07
CA GLN A 203 2.13 10.58 -16.34
C GLN A 203 3.27 10.13 -17.27
N ARG A 204 3.70 8.86 -17.21
CA ARG A 204 4.67 8.31 -18.19
C ARG A 204 4.06 8.26 -19.59
N PHE A 205 2.81 7.81 -19.73
CA PHE A 205 2.12 7.78 -21.02
C PHE A 205 1.95 9.19 -21.60
N SER A 206 1.59 10.18 -20.78
CA SER A 206 1.46 11.57 -21.22
C SER A 206 2.76 12.20 -21.71
N ARG A 207 3.93 11.69 -21.29
CA ARG A 207 5.25 12.16 -21.79
C ARG A 207 5.55 11.67 -23.20
N GLU A 208 4.90 10.59 -23.62
CA GLU A 208 4.95 10.04 -24.99
C GLU A 208 3.74 10.53 -25.82
N ASP A 209 3.11 11.63 -25.41
CA ASP A 209 1.88 12.18 -26.00
C ASP A 209 0.67 11.23 -26.01
N ILE A 210 0.69 10.17 -25.18
CA ILE A 210 -0.41 9.23 -25.02
C ILE A 210 -1.26 9.68 -23.82
N ASP A 211 -2.25 10.54 -24.06
CA ASP A 211 -3.18 10.98 -23.02
C ASP A 211 -4.32 9.98 -22.81
N ILE A 212 -4.31 9.33 -21.64
CA ILE A 212 -5.33 8.36 -21.24
C ILE A 212 -5.97 8.83 -19.94
N ALA A 213 -7.30 8.91 -19.90
CA ALA A 213 -8.02 9.28 -18.69
C ALA A 213 -7.74 8.29 -17.54
N SER A 214 -7.71 8.79 -16.30
CA SER A 214 -7.40 7.95 -15.12
C SER A 214 -8.41 6.81 -14.95
N SER A 215 -9.70 7.11 -15.17
CA SER A 215 -10.78 6.12 -15.14
C SER A 215 -10.62 5.02 -16.18
N THR A 216 -9.98 5.33 -17.32
CA THR A 216 -9.72 4.36 -18.38
C THR A 216 -8.62 3.39 -17.98
N ILE A 217 -7.48 3.87 -17.44
CA ILE A 217 -6.38 3.02 -16.97
C ILE A 217 -6.84 2.17 -15.78
N GLU A 218 -7.58 2.76 -14.83
CA GLU A 218 -8.16 2.02 -13.69
C GLU A 218 -9.14 0.94 -14.16
N GLY A 219 -10.01 1.27 -15.12
CA GLY A 219 -10.93 0.31 -15.72
C GLY A 219 -10.22 -0.80 -16.51
N TRP A 220 -9.10 -0.50 -17.17
CA TRP A 220 -8.27 -1.51 -17.84
C TRP A 220 -7.61 -2.45 -16.83
N ALA A 221 -7.03 -1.90 -15.77
CA ALA A 221 -6.43 -2.71 -14.71
C ALA A 221 -7.49 -3.62 -14.04
N ALA A 222 -8.68 -3.11 -13.74
CA ALA A 222 -9.77 -3.88 -13.13
C ALA A 222 -10.22 -5.05 -14.03
N GLN A 223 -10.53 -4.79 -15.30
CA GLN A 223 -10.95 -5.83 -16.24
C GLN A 223 -9.86 -6.87 -16.49
N SER A 224 -8.59 -6.44 -16.50
CA SER A 224 -7.47 -7.38 -16.64
C SER A 224 -7.34 -8.29 -15.41
N MET A 225 -7.62 -7.77 -14.20
CA MET A 225 -7.67 -8.59 -12.98
C MET A 225 -8.85 -9.57 -13.01
N ASP A 226 -10.01 -9.17 -13.54
CA ASP A 226 -11.16 -10.07 -13.70
C ASP A 226 -10.83 -11.23 -14.66
N ALA A 227 -10.08 -10.96 -15.73
CA ALA A 227 -9.60 -11.99 -16.66
C ALA A 227 -8.61 -12.97 -16.02
N LEU A 228 -7.89 -12.57 -14.96
CA LEU A 228 -6.99 -13.44 -14.20
C LEU A 228 -7.69 -14.24 -13.10
N LYS A 229 -8.97 -13.98 -12.84
CA LYS A 229 -9.75 -14.69 -11.81
C LYS A 229 -9.75 -16.21 -11.95
N PRO A 230 -9.87 -16.82 -13.15
CA PRO A 230 -9.80 -18.28 -13.29
C PRO A 230 -8.47 -18.87 -12.80
N LEU A 231 -7.35 -18.16 -12.97
CA LEU A 231 -6.04 -18.58 -12.45
C LEU A 231 -6.01 -18.54 -10.92
N TYR A 232 -6.61 -17.50 -10.32
CA TYR A 232 -6.77 -17.42 -8.86
C TYR A 232 -7.65 -18.56 -8.33
N GLU A 233 -8.78 -18.84 -8.98
CA GLU A 233 -9.66 -19.95 -8.59
C GLU A 233 -8.95 -21.30 -8.68
N LYS A 234 -8.12 -21.51 -9.72
CA LYS A 234 -7.28 -22.69 -9.84
C LYS A 234 -6.26 -22.79 -8.71
N LEU A 235 -5.57 -21.70 -8.38
CA LEU A 235 -4.63 -21.65 -7.24
C LEU A 235 -5.31 -21.98 -5.90
N VAL A 236 -6.55 -21.49 -5.70
CA VAL A 236 -7.35 -21.82 -4.52
C VAL A 236 -7.65 -23.32 -4.46
N MET A 237 -7.98 -23.95 -5.59
CA MET A 237 -8.21 -25.40 -5.65
C MET A 237 -6.94 -26.19 -5.35
N ASP A 238 -5.81 -25.77 -5.89
CA ASP A 238 -4.53 -26.46 -5.70
C ASP A 238 -4.09 -26.42 -4.24
N ILE A 239 -4.17 -25.24 -3.59
CA ILE A 239 -3.86 -25.09 -2.16
C ILE A 239 -4.78 -25.91 -1.26
N LYS A 240 -6.06 -26.04 -1.61
CA LYS A 240 -7.01 -26.86 -0.84
C LYS A 240 -6.67 -28.36 -0.87
N ASN A 241 -5.98 -28.82 -1.91
CA ASN A 241 -5.59 -30.22 -2.09
C ASN A 241 -4.23 -30.55 -1.46
N GLU A 242 -3.52 -29.55 -0.96
CA GLU A 242 -2.24 -29.77 -0.28
C GLU A 242 -2.43 -30.46 1.06
N GLY A 243 -1.45 -31.28 1.46
CA GLY A 243 -1.47 -31.96 2.76
C GLY A 243 -0.88 -31.14 3.91
N TYR A 244 -0.18 -30.05 3.60
CA TYR A 244 0.49 -29.22 4.59
C TYR A 244 0.43 -27.73 4.20
N LEU A 245 -0.16 -26.92 5.08
CA LEU A 245 -0.31 -25.48 4.88
C LEU A 245 0.21 -24.69 6.09
N GLN A 246 0.86 -23.58 5.78
CA GLN A 246 1.19 -22.51 6.71
C GLN A 246 0.21 -21.36 6.49
N VAL A 247 -0.47 -20.92 7.55
CA VAL A 247 -1.45 -19.83 7.46
C VAL A 247 -1.06 -18.71 8.41
N ASP A 248 -1.06 -17.50 7.87
CA ASP A 248 -0.72 -16.27 8.60
C ASP A 248 -1.63 -15.13 8.15
N GLU A 249 -1.71 -14.06 8.93
CA GLU A 249 -2.47 -12.87 8.58
C GLU A 249 -1.66 -11.58 8.73
N THR A 250 -1.58 -10.81 7.64
CA THR A 250 -0.95 -9.49 7.62
C THR A 250 -2.00 -8.40 7.54
N THR A 251 -1.87 -7.37 8.37
CA THR A 251 -2.79 -6.22 8.36
C THR A 251 -2.49 -5.24 7.23
N ILE A 252 -3.53 -4.63 6.65
CA ILE A 252 -3.44 -3.52 5.70
C ILE A 252 -4.45 -2.42 6.06
N LYS A 253 -4.07 -1.16 5.90
CA LYS A 253 -5.00 -0.03 6.03
C LYS A 253 -5.74 0.16 4.71
N VAL A 254 -7.05 0.04 4.75
CA VAL A 254 -7.93 0.20 3.58
C VAL A 254 -8.77 1.44 3.78
N LEU A 255 -8.93 2.25 2.74
CA LEU A 255 -9.80 3.43 2.78
C LEU A 255 -11.26 3.00 3.00
N ASP A 256 -11.95 3.70 3.91
CA ASP A 256 -13.36 3.43 4.22
C ASP A 256 -14.26 4.27 3.31
N ASP A 257 -14.93 3.63 2.36
CA ASP A 257 -15.84 4.30 1.42
C ASP A 257 -17.00 5.03 2.13
N LYS A 258 -17.34 4.63 3.36
CA LYS A 258 -18.44 5.22 4.13
C LYS A 258 -17.99 6.43 4.95
N LYS A 259 -16.69 6.57 5.22
CA LYS A 259 -16.15 7.61 6.10
C LYS A 259 -14.95 8.26 5.44
N LYS A 260 -15.16 9.47 4.93
CA LYS A 260 -14.11 10.30 4.35
C LYS A 260 -12.92 10.41 5.31
N ASP A 261 -11.72 10.27 4.75
CA ASP A 261 -10.42 10.37 5.44
C ASP A 261 -10.22 9.37 6.59
N LYS A 262 -11.01 8.29 6.65
CA LYS A 262 -10.81 7.18 7.57
C LYS A 262 -10.37 5.93 6.85
N THR A 263 -9.62 5.12 7.57
CA THR A 263 -9.22 3.78 7.13
C THR A 263 -9.77 2.76 8.12
N HIS A 264 -10.20 1.61 7.61
CA HIS A 264 -10.40 0.43 8.43
C HIS A 264 -9.22 -0.53 8.27
N LEU A 265 -9.08 -1.43 9.24
CA LEU A 265 -8.04 -2.44 9.22
C LEU A 265 -8.56 -3.65 8.43
N GLY A 266 -7.98 -3.89 7.26
CA GLY A 266 -8.15 -5.11 6.48
C GLY A 266 -7.05 -6.12 6.79
N TYR A 267 -7.27 -7.35 6.35
CA TYR A 267 -6.38 -8.49 6.61
C TYR A 267 -6.16 -9.28 5.33
N TYR A 268 -4.91 -9.46 4.95
CA TYR A 268 -4.51 -10.47 3.98
C TYR A 268 -4.19 -11.76 4.70
N TRP A 269 -5.02 -12.77 4.47
CA TRP A 269 -4.79 -14.13 4.90
C TRP A 269 -3.88 -14.80 3.89
N VAL A 270 -2.69 -15.20 4.33
CA VAL A 270 -1.66 -15.82 3.53
C VAL A 270 -1.74 -17.33 3.76
N TYR A 271 -1.83 -18.08 2.68
CA TYR A 271 -1.80 -19.54 2.68
C TYR A 271 -0.58 -19.96 1.88
N HIS A 272 0.37 -20.58 2.55
CA HIS A 272 1.62 -21.02 1.96
C HIS A 272 1.71 -22.54 2.05
N ALA A 273 1.89 -23.19 0.91
CA ALA A 273 2.17 -24.61 0.79
C ALA A 273 3.67 -24.79 0.52
N PRO A 274 4.50 -25.06 1.54
CA PRO A 274 5.96 -25.03 1.38
C PRO A 274 6.51 -26.14 0.49
N ILE A 275 5.79 -27.27 0.37
CA ILE A 275 6.20 -28.43 -0.43
C ILE A 275 6.07 -28.09 -1.93
N SER A 276 4.90 -27.59 -2.35
CA SER A 276 4.63 -27.18 -3.73
C SER A 276 5.06 -25.74 -4.04
N LYS A 277 5.51 -24.99 -3.03
CA LYS A 277 5.90 -23.57 -3.10
C LYS A 277 4.79 -22.66 -3.61
N LEU A 278 3.53 -23.02 -3.33
CA LEU A 278 2.37 -22.20 -3.66
C LEU A 278 2.11 -21.18 -2.56
N VAL A 279 1.79 -19.95 -2.96
CA VAL A 279 1.39 -18.87 -2.05
C VAL A 279 0.11 -18.25 -2.58
N MET A 280 -0.89 -18.10 -1.72
CA MET A 280 -2.14 -17.42 -2.04
C MET A 280 -2.49 -16.41 -0.95
N PHE A 281 -2.93 -15.25 -1.40
CA PHE A 281 -3.44 -14.19 -0.56
C PHE A 281 -4.96 -14.11 -0.70
N ASN A 282 -5.67 -14.09 0.41
CA ASN A 282 -7.10 -13.85 0.45
C ASN A 282 -7.41 -12.63 1.33
N TYR A 283 -8.09 -11.64 0.79
CA TYR A 283 -8.45 -10.43 1.52
C TYR A 283 -9.73 -10.62 2.34
N SER A 284 -9.72 -10.13 3.57
CA SER A 284 -10.91 -10.02 4.42
C SER A 284 -10.92 -8.68 5.17
N PRO A 285 -12.09 -8.03 5.32
CA PRO A 285 -12.22 -6.84 6.16
C PRO A 285 -12.17 -7.15 7.67
N THR A 286 -12.09 -8.43 8.06
CA THR A 286 -12.08 -8.85 9.47
C THR A 286 -10.99 -9.89 9.74
N ARG A 287 -10.46 -9.89 10.98
CA ARG A 287 -9.54 -10.91 11.51
C ARG A 287 -10.26 -12.15 12.06
N ALA A 288 -11.58 -12.19 11.93
CA ALA A 288 -12.35 -13.29 12.51
C ALA A 288 -12.02 -14.60 11.80
N SER A 289 -12.10 -15.71 12.52
CA SER A 289 -11.97 -17.05 11.94
C SER A 289 -12.98 -17.29 10.81
N SER A 290 -14.11 -16.56 10.76
CA SER A 290 -15.00 -16.61 9.61
C SER A 290 -14.34 -16.33 8.26
N ALA A 291 -13.24 -15.56 8.22
CA ALA A 291 -12.52 -15.23 7.00
C ALA A 291 -11.76 -16.43 6.40
N ALA A 292 -11.17 -17.28 7.25
CA ALA A 292 -10.41 -18.45 6.80
C ALA A 292 -11.26 -19.73 6.67
N LEU A 293 -12.50 -19.71 7.20
CA LEU A 293 -13.42 -20.86 7.13
C LEU A 293 -13.68 -21.35 5.70
N PRO A 294 -14.02 -20.52 4.70
CA PRO A 294 -14.34 -21.01 3.34
C PRO A 294 -13.19 -21.73 2.64
N ILE A 295 -11.95 -21.45 3.05
CA ILE A 295 -10.75 -22.06 2.49
C ILE A 295 -10.40 -23.33 3.28
N LEU A 296 -10.40 -23.26 4.60
CA LEU A 296 -10.03 -24.36 5.51
C LEU A 296 -11.21 -25.29 5.87
N GLN A 297 -12.39 -25.14 5.27
CA GLN A 297 -13.56 -25.94 5.64
C GLN A 297 -13.34 -27.43 5.38
N ASN A 298 -12.79 -27.74 4.20
CA ASN A 298 -12.60 -29.10 3.68
C ASN A 298 -11.12 -29.52 3.65
N PHE A 299 -10.23 -28.70 4.21
CA PHE A 299 -8.81 -29.01 4.30
C PHE A 299 -8.56 -30.19 5.23
N LYS A 300 -7.66 -31.09 4.84
CA LYS A 300 -7.24 -32.25 5.62
C LYS A 300 -5.73 -32.34 5.61
N GLY A 301 -5.12 -32.53 6.77
CA GLY A 301 -3.67 -32.64 6.91
C GLY A 301 -3.10 -31.72 7.98
N TYR A 302 -1.88 -31.25 7.76
CA TYR A 302 -1.11 -30.47 8.73
C TYR A 302 -1.35 -28.98 8.52
N LEU A 303 -1.75 -28.27 9.57
CA LEU A 303 -1.98 -26.83 9.53
C LEU A 303 -1.06 -26.14 10.53
N GLN A 304 -0.06 -25.41 10.04
CA GLN A 304 0.83 -24.60 10.87
C GLN A 304 0.29 -23.18 10.97
N THR A 305 0.07 -22.70 12.20
CA THR A 305 -0.40 -21.35 12.46
C THR A 305 0.37 -20.73 13.63
N ASP A 306 0.25 -19.42 13.79
CA ASP A 306 0.65 -18.77 15.03
C ASP A 306 -0.27 -19.19 16.20
N GLY A 307 0.06 -18.72 17.41
CA GLY A 307 -0.71 -18.99 18.62
C GLY A 307 -2.07 -18.27 18.70
N TYR A 308 -2.56 -17.66 17.62
CA TYR A 308 -3.79 -16.86 17.66
C TYR A 308 -5.01 -17.72 17.97
N ALA A 309 -5.85 -17.22 18.88
CA ALA A 309 -7.05 -17.94 19.34
C ALA A 309 -8.04 -18.21 18.20
N GLY A 310 -8.03 -17.41 17.12
CA GLY A 310 -8.85 -17.64 15.94
C GLY A 310 -8.59 -19.00 15.27
N TYR A 311 -7.36 -19.52 15.38
CA TYR A 311 -7.00 -20.82 14.78
C TYR A 311 -7.45 -22.03 15.61
N LYS A 312 -7.74 -21.84 16.91
CA LYS A 312 -8.20 -22.92 17.81
C LYS A 312 -9.50 -23.58 17.34
N ALA A 313 -10.33 -22.87 16.57
CA ALA A 313 -11.54 -23.44 15.99
C ALA A 313 -11.24 -24.52 14.94
N TYR A 314 -10.13 -24.42 14.21
CA TYR A 314 -9.75 -25.38 13.18
C TYR A 314 -9.04 -26.60 13.75
N GLY A 315 -8.17 -26.40 14.75
CA GLY A 315 -7.48 -27.50 15.43
C GLY A 315 -8.41 -28.45 16.22
N LYS A 316 -9.70 -28.13 16.34
CA LYS A 316 -10.72 -29.03 16.91
C LYS A 316 -11.29 -30.04 15.91
N LYS A 317 -11.03 -29.88 14.61
CA LYS A 317 -11.50 -30.82 13.59
C LYS A 317 -10.63 -32.08 13.59
N SER A 318 -11.25 -33.26 13.52
CA SER A 318 -10.55 -34.56 13.52
C SER A 318 -9.55 -34.72 12.38
N ASP A 319 -9.81 -34.07 11.25
CA ASP A 319 -9.06 -34.26 10.00
C ASP A 319 -7.86 -33.30 9.89
N ILE A 320 -7.64 -32.42 10.88
CA ILE A 320 -6.59 -31.40 10.88
C ILE A 320 -5.65 -31.64 12.06
N THR A 321 -4.36 -31.76 11.77
CA THR A 321 -3.30 -31.80 12.78
C THR A 321 -2.70 -30.39 12.93
N PRO A 322 -2.96 -29.67 14.03
CA PRO A 322 -2.41 -28.34 14.24
C PRO A 322 -0.92 -28.41 14.58
N LEU A 323 -0.11 -27.56 13.95
CA LEU A 323 1.30 -27.35 14.23
C LEU A 323 1.49 -25.89 14.67
N GLY A 324 2.37 -25.66 15.64
CA GLY A 324 2.76 -24.30 16.02
C GLY A 324 3.90 -23.79 15.15
N CYS A 325 3.94 -22.49 14.88
CA CYS A 325 5.14 -21.84 14.37
C CYS A 325 6.30 -21.98 15.36
N TRP A 326 7.51 -22.19 14.82
CA TRP A 326 8.76 -22.33 15.58
C TRP A 326 9.36 -20.99 15.98
#